data_AF-A0A960PUD4-F1
#
_entry.id   AF-A0A960PUD4-F1
#
_cell.length_a   1.000
_cell.length_b   1.000
_cell.length_c   1.000
_cell.angle_alpha   90.00
_cell.angle_beta   90.00
_cell.angle_gamma   90.00
#
_symmetry.space_group_name_H-M   'P 1'
#
loop_
_entity.id
_entity.type
_entity.pdbx_description
1 polymer ?
#
loop_
_entity_poly.entity_id
_entity_poly.type
_entity_poly.pdbx_seq_one_letter_code
_entity_poly.pdbx_strand_id
1 'polypeptide(L)' 'RILFQLVGGLRQAMGYCGASTIADLHHAKFVRITGAGLRESHPHDITITAEAPNYWSR' A
#
# COMPACT_ATOMS: atom_id res chain seq x y z
N ARG A 1 -7.60 -9.71 13.25
CA ARG A 1 -6.25 -9.23 12.84
C ARG A 1 -6.19 -8.81 11.37
N ILE A 2 -6.65 -9.63 10.42
CA ILE A 2 -6.62 -9.29 8.97
C ILE A 2 -7.41 -8.02 8.65
N LEU A 3 -8.68 -7.92 9.08
CA LEU A 3 -9.50 -6.72 8.86
C LEU A 3 -8.83 -5.44 9.40
N PHE A 4 -8.16 -5.53 10.54
CA PHE A 4 -7.45 -4.39 11.14
C PHE A 4 -6.30 -3.92 10.23
N GLN A 5 -5.53 -4.85 9.66
CA GLN A 5 -4.45 -4.52 8.72
C GLN A 5 -4.99 -3.94 7.41
N LEU A 6 -6.08 -4.49 6.89
CA LEU A 6 -6.73 -3.98 5.67
C LEU A 6 -7.29 -2.57 5.85
N VAL A 7 -8.05 -2.34 6.93
CA VAL A 7 -8.60 -1.01 7.25
C VAL A 7 -7.48 -0.02 7.60
N GLY A 8 -6.42 -0.49 8.26
CA GLY A 8 -5.23 0.31 8.54
C GLY A 8 -4.56 0.82 7.26
N GLY A 9 -4.33 -0.07 6.29
CA GLY A 9 -3.77 0.29 4.99
C GLY A 9 -4.66 1.27 4.21
N LEU A 10 -5.98 1.05 4.21
CA LEU A 10 -6.94 1.96 3.57
C LEU A 10 -6.87 3.37 4.18
N ARG A 11 -6.85 3.48 5.52
CA ARG A 11 -6.76 4.77 6.21
C ARG A 11 -5.44 5.49 5.94
N GLN A 12 -4.32 4.76 5.84
CA GLN A 12 -3.04 5.35 5.45
C GLN A 12 -3.10 5.90 4.03
N ALA A 13 -3.65 5.14 3.07
CA ALA A 13 -3.84 5.61 1.70
C ALA A 13 -4.73 6.87 1.62
N MET A 14 -5.84 6.88 2.36
CA MET A 14 -6.69 8.07 2.49
C MET A 14 -5.92 9.28 3.03
N GLY A 15 -5.04 9.08 4.03
CA GLY A 15 -4.17 10.13 4.54
C GLY A 15 -3.20 10.67 3.49
N TYR A 16 -2.52 9.81 2.73
CA TYR A 16 -1.61 10.23 1.65
C TYR A 16 -2.34 10.97 0.51
N CYS A 17 -3.58 10.59 0.21
CA CYS A 17 -4.40 11.24 -0.80
C CYS A 17 -5.16 12.48 -0.31
N GLY A 18 -5.09 12.81 0.99
CA GLY A 18 -5.87 13.91 1.58
C GLY A 18 -7.38 13.68 1.56
N ALA A 19 -7.83 12.42 1.54
CA ALA A 19 -9.23 12.03 1.43
C ALA A 19 -9.85 11.84 2.83
N SER A 20 -10.82 12.69 3.20
CA SER A 20 -11.53 12.57 4.48
C SER A 20 -12.60 11.47 4.45
N THR A 21 -13.08 11.12 3.26
CA THR A 21 -14.11 10.10 3.02
C THR A 21 -13.72 9.15 1.89
N ILE A 22 -14.43 8.03 1.77
CA ILE A 22 -14.24 7.08 0.66
C ILE A 22 -14.63 7.72 -0.69
N ALA A 23 -15.63 8.59 -0.69
CA ALA A 23 -16.00 9.35 -1.89
C ALA A 23 -14.85 10.25 -2.35
N ASP A 24 -14.17 10.93 -1.41
CA ASP A 24 -12.99 11.75 -1.74
C ASP A 24 -11.85 10.88 -2.32
N LEU A 25 -11.64 9.68 -1.75
CA LEU A 25 -10.62 8.76 -2.23
C LEU A 25 -10.87 8.31 -3.68
N HIS A 26 -12.13 8.18 -4.10
CA HIS A 26 -12.45 7.84 -5.50
C HIS A 26 -12.02 8.92 -6.50
N HIS A 27 -11.75 10.14 -6.04
CA HIS A 27 -11.21 11.23 -6.86
C HIS A 27 -9.67 11.30 -6.88
N ALA A 28 -8.99 10.40 -6.17
CA ALA A 28 -7.53 10.31 -6.18
C ALA A 28 -6.99 10.01 -7.58
N LYS A 29 -5.78 10.49 -7.85
CA LYS A 29 -5.14 10.32 -9.16
C LYS A 29 -4.16 9.16 -9.12
N PHE A 30 -4.17 8.36 -10.17
CA PHE A 30 -3.17 7.34 -10.39
C PHE A 30 -2.07 7.85 -11.34
N VAL A 31 -0.87 7.32 -11.15
CA VAL A 31 0.24 7.45 -12.09
C VAL A 31 0.53 6.07 -12.67
N ARG A 32 0.79 6.02 -13.98
CA ARG A 32 1.23 4.78 -14.63
C ARG A 32 2.68 4.50 -14.29
N ILE A 33 2.96 3.31 -13.76
CA ILE A 33 4.32 2.85 -13.46
C ILE A 33 4.85 1.92 -14.55
N THR A 34 6.17 1.76 -14.60
CA THR A 34 6.86 0.80 -15.46
C THR A 34 7.06 -0.53 -14.71
N GLY A 35 7.51 -1.58 -15.42
CA GLY A 35 7.89 -2.84 -14.76
C GLY A 35 9.05 -2.69 -13.77
N ALA A 36 9.93 -1.69 -13.96
CA ALA A 36 10.95 -1.35 -12.98
C ALA A 36 10.34 -0.72 -11.72
N GLY A 37 9.38 0.22 -11.89
CA GLY A 37 8.67 0.85 -10.77
C GLY A 37 7.85 -0.15 -9.95
N LEU A 38 7.36 -1.23 -10.57
CA LEU A 38 6.71 -2.32 -9.83
C LEU A 38 7.70 -3.02 -8.89
N ARG A 39 8.89 -3.38 -9.37
CA ARG A 39 9.92 -3.99 -8.50
C ARG A 39 10.36 -3.05 -7.38
N GLU A 40 10.50 -1.77 -7.70
CA GLU A 40 10.87 -0.72 -6.74
C GLU A 40 9.83 -0.59 -5.61
N SER A 41 8.55 -0.76 -5.92
CA SER A 41 7.46 -0.62 -4.94
C SER A 41 7.45 -1.74 -3.88
N HIS A 42 8.04 -2.89 -4.18
CA HIS A 42 8.18 -4.01 -3.25
C HIS A 42 9.54 -3.92 -2.53
N PRO A 43 9.72 -4.51 -1.33
CA PRO A 43 11.06 -4.69 -0.76
C PRO A 43 11.94 -5.41 -1.77
N HIS A 44 13.08 -4.80 -2.10
CA HIS A 44 14.05 -5.30 -3.06
C HIS A 44 15.45 -5.16 -2.46
N ASP A 45 16.38 -6.01 -2.95
CA ASP A 45 17.79 -6.04 -2.54
C ASP A 45 18.03 -6.28 -1.04
N ILE A 46 17.06 -6.90 -0.35
CA ILE A 46 17.13 -7.28 1.08
C ILE A 46 16.54 -8.66 1.33
N THR A 47 16.99 -9.32 2.39
CA THR A 47 16.40 -10.57 2.90
C THR A 47 15.45 -10.26 4.05
N ILE A 48 14.19 -10.67 3.93
CA ILE A 48 13.20 -10.53 5.00
C ILE A 48 13.52 -11.56 6.10
N THR A 49 13.89 -11.09 7.28
CA THR A 49 14.24 -11.94 8.43
C THR A 49 13.08 -12.21 9.38
N ALA A 50 12.00 -11.43 9.27
CA ALA A 50 10.77 -11.58 10.05
C ALA A 50 9.56 -11.18 9.20
N GLU A 51 8.48 -11.95 9.29
CA GLU A 51 7.27 -11.67 8.53
C GLU A 51 6.51 -10.45 9.06
N ALA A 52 6.10 -9.58 8.14
CA ALA A 52 5.22 -8.47 8.46
C ALA A 52 3.75 -8.95 8.49
N PRO A 53 2.91 -8.41 9.39
CA PRO A 53 1.52 -8.86 9.55
C PRO A 53 0.59 -8.50 8.38
N ASN A 54 1.07 -7.70 7.42
CA ASN A 54 0.34 -7.20 6.26
C ASN A 54 1.10 -7.35 4.94
N TYR A 55 2.24 -8.05 4.93
CA TYR A 55 3.07 -8.24 3.74
C TYR A 55 3.64 -9.65 3.73
N TRP A 56 3.12 -10.50 2.86
CA TRP A 56 3.58 -11.87 2.67
C TRP A 56 4.42 -11.95 1.39
N SER A 57 5.64 -12.45 1.51
CA SER A 57 6.43 -12.85 0.35
C SER A 57 5.79 -14.10 -0.25
N ARG A 58 5.16 -13.98 -1.41
CA ARG A 58 4.80 -15.14 -2.23
C ARG A 58 5.80 -15.30 -3.36
#